data_AF-A0A3D3CHN7-F1
#
_entry.id   AF-A0A3D3CHN7-F1
#
_cell.length_a   1.000
_cell.length_b   1.000
_cell.length_c   1.000
_cell.angle_alpha   90.00
_cell.angle_beta   90.00
_cell.angle_gamma   90.00
#
_symmetry.space_group_name_H-M   'P 1'
#
loop_
_entity.id
_entity.type
_entity.pdbx_description
1 polymer ?
#
loop_
_entity_poly.entity_id
_entity_poly.type
_entity_poly.pdbx_seq_one_letter_code
_entity_poly.pdbx_strand_id
1 'polypeptide(L)' 'CYRAWQRGVLLSFFSGCVLRIQPPLVLSVQQADEALDAIEESFRDYMAGDIPDSIFETVKGW' A
#
# COMPACT_ATOMS: atom_id res chain seq x y z
N CYS A 1 1.36 -3.74 -1.07
CA CYS A 1 0.71 -3.10 -2.23
C CYS A 1 -0.70 -3.56 -2.45
N TYR A 2 -1.05 -4.85 -2.30
CA TYR A 2 -2.42 -5.32 -2.59
C TYR A 2 -3.52 -4.53 -1.85
N ARG A 3 -3.45 -4.43 -0.51
CA ARG A 3 -4.45 -3.70 0.28
C ARG A 3 -4.48 -2.20 -0.02
N ALA A 4 -3.31 -1.58 -0.14
CA ALA A 4 -3.21 -0.16 -0.50
C ALA A 4 -3.86 0.13 -1.87
N TRP A 5 -3.69 -0.77 -2.84
CA TRP A 5 -4.33 -0.66 -4.15
C TRP A 5 -5.86 -0.75 -4.06
N GLN A 6 -6.40 -1.65 -3.23
CA GLN A 6 -7.85 -1.72 -2.99
C GLN A 6 -8.41 -0.46 -2.33
N ARG A 7 -7.57 0.25 -1.56
CA ARG A 7 -7.90 1.55 -0.94
C ARG A 7 -7.62 2.75 -1.86
N GLY A 8 -7.27 2.52 -3.13
CA GLY A 8 -7.09 3.57 -4.13
C GLY A 8 -5.68 4.15 -4.24
N VAL A 9 -4.69 3.59 -3.52
CA VAL A 9 -3.29 4.04 -3.57
C VAL A 9 -2.44 3.05 -4.37
N LEU A 10 -1.92 3.51 -5.50
CA LEU A 10 -0.98 2.72 -6.30
C LEU A 10 0.45 2.87 -5.76
N LEU A 11 1.01 1.78 -5.26
CA LEU A 11 2.38 1.69 -4.77
C LEU A 11 3.18 0.62 -5.50
N SER A 12 4.48 0.80 -5.53
CA SER A 12 5.43 -0.25 -5.92
C SER A 12 6.36 -0.55 -4.76
N PHE A 13 7.12 -1.64 -4.88
CA PHE A 13 8.13 -2.00 -3.89
C PHE A 13 9.43 -2.41 -4.58
N PHE A 14 10.53 -2.33 -3.83
CA PHE A 14 11.82 -2.87 -4.20
C PHE A 14 12.23 -3.96 -3.22
N SER A 15 12.94 -4.97 -3.74
CA SER A 15 13.50 -6.07 -2.95
C SER A 15 12.48 -6.80 -2.06
N GLY A 16 11.19 -6.76 -2.44
CA GLY A 16 10.09 -7.41 -1.71
C GLY A 16 9.65 -6.72 -0.41
N CYS A 17 10.44 -5.80 0.16
CA CYS A 17 10.20 -5.28 1.51
C CYS A 17 10.31 -3.75 1.63
N VAL A 18 10.72 -3.03 0.59
CA VAL A 18 10.85 -1.56 0.62
C VAL A 18 9.74 -0.94 -0.21
N LEU A 19 8.82 -0.23 0.42
CA LEU A 19 7.81 0.56 -0.29
C LEU A 19 8.44 1.73 -1.03
N ARG A 20 8.14 1.85 -2.33
CA ARG A 20 8.56 2.97 -3.18
C ARG A 20 7.40 3.95 -3.34
N ILE A 21 7.59 5.13 -2.75
CA ILE A 21 6.64 6.26 -2.82
C ILE A 21 7.28 7.35 -3.68
N GLN A 22 6.74 7.57 -4.87
CA GLN A 22 7.22 8.60 -5.81
C GLN A 22 5.99 9.22 -6.52
N PRO A 23 5.24 10.08 -5.82
CA PRO A 23 4.08 10.72 -6.40
C PRO A 23 4.47 11.75 -7.47
N PRO A 24 3.50 12.20 -8.29
CA PRO A 24 3.69 13.37 -9.14
C PRO A 24 4.08 14.61 -8.32
N LEU A 25 4.91 15.49 -8.87
CA LEU A 25 5.33 16.73 -8.20
C LEU A 25 4.19 17.72 -7.90
N VAL A 26 3.03 17.51 -8.53
CA VAL A 26 1.82 18.32 -8.38
C VAL A 26 0.86 17.79 -7.32
N LEU A 27 1.26 16.77 -6.53
CA LEU A 27 0.44 16.20 -5.47
C LEU A 27 0.11 17.27 -4.41
N SER A 28 -1.17 17.39 -4.08
CA SER A 28 -1.60 18.28 -2.98
C SER A 28 -1.35 17.64 -1.62
N VAL A 29 -1.28 18.47 -0.57
CA VAL A 29 -1.15 17.99 0.83
C VAL A 29 -2.33 17.09 1.20
N GLN A 30 -3.55 17.47 0.85
CA GLN A 30 -4.74 16.66 1.11
C GLN A 30 -4.64 15.27 0.47
N GLN A 31 -4.21 15.18 -0.80
CA GLN A 31 -4.02 13.88 -1.46
C GLN A 31 -2.89 13.07 -0.83
N ALA A 32 -1.85 13.74 -0.31
CA ALA A 32 -0.78 13.08 0.42
C ALA A 32 -1.30 12.48 1.74
N ASP A 33 -2.10 13.23 2.50
CA ASP A 33 -2.71 12.78 3.75
C ASP A 33 -3.65 11.60 3.50
N GLU A 34 -4.56 11.70 2.52
CA GLU A 34 -5.47 10.62 2.13
C GLU A 34 -4.71 9.34 1.72
N ALA A 35 -3.60 9.49 0.99
CA ALA A 35 -2.78 8.36 0.58
C ALA A 35 -2.02 7.73 1.76
N LEU A 36 -1.52 8.55 2.69
CA LEU A 36 -0.83 8.07 3.89
C LEU A 36 -1.79 7.34 4.84
N ASP A 37 -3.00 7.85 5.02
CA ASP A 37 -4.05 7.20 5.83
C ASP A 37 -4.40 5.81 5.25
N ALA A 38 -4.61 5.72 3.93
CA ALA A 38 -4.89 4.45 3.26
C ALA A 38 -3.73 3.44 3.37
N ILE A 39 -2.48 3.93 3.36
CA ILE A 39 -1.30 3.09 3.59
C ILE A 39 -1.28 2.60 5.04
N GLU A 40 -1.53 3.45 6.02
CA GLU A 40 -1.56 3.08 7.44
C GLU A 40 -2.65 2.04 7.73
N GLU A 41 -3.86 2.24 7.21
CA GLU A 41 -4.94 1.26 7.33
C GLU A 41 -4.57 -0.08 6.71
N SER A 42 -3.87 -0.07 5.56
CA SER A 42 -3.38 -1.31 4.93
C SER A 42 -2.40 -2.08 5.83
N PHE A 43 -1.55 -1.36 6.58
CA PHE A 43 -0.67 -1.97 7.58
C PHE A 43 -1.48 -2.56 8.74
N ARG A 44 -2.51 -1.85 9.22
CA ARG A 44 -3.38 -2.35 10.30
C ARG A 44 -4.10 -3.64 9.89
N ASP A 45 -4.68 -3.70 8.69
CA ASP A 45 -5.32 -4.91 8.17
C ASP A 45 -4.34 -6.09 8.11
N TYR A 46 -3.11 -5.83 7.65
CA TYR A 46 -2.06 -6.87 7.61
C TYR A 46 -1.73 -7.38 9.01
N MET A 47 -1.52 -6.48 9.98
CA MET A 47 -1.19 -6.87 11.35
C MET A 47 -2.35 -7.56 12.08
N ALA A 48 -3.59 -7.25 11.72
CA ALA A 48 -4.78 -7.92 12.24
C ALA A 48 -4.98 -9.34 11.67
N GLY A 49 -4.25 -9.69 10.60
CA GLY A 49 -4.46 -10.95 9.88
C GLY A 49 -5.66 -10.92 8.93
N ASP A 50 -6.16 -9.73 8.59
CA ASP A 50 -7.34 -9.54 7.73
C ASP A 50 -7.01 -9.64 6.24
N ILE A 51 -5.85 -10.22 5.90
CA ILE A 51 -5.40 -10.45 4.51
C ILE A 51 -5.28 -11.96 4.30
N PRO A 52 -6.11 -12.57 3.44
CA PRO A 52 -6.05 -14.00 3.16
C PRO A 52 -4.71 -14.40 2.53
N ASP A 53 -4.13 -15.51 3.00
CA ASP A 53 -2.85 -16.02 2.50
C ASP A 53 -2.86 -16.36 1.00
N SER A 54 -4.04 -16.67 0.44
CA SER A 54 -4.23 -16.95 -0.99
C SER A 54 -3.77 -15.79 -1.90
N ILE A 55 -3.73 -14.56 -1.39
CA ILE A 55 -3.24 -13.41 -2.15
C ILE A 55 -1.74 -13.51 -2.45
N PHE A 56 -0.95 -14.15 -1.57
CA PHE A 56 0.50 -14.30 -1.76
C PHE A 56 0.88 -15.24 -2.91
N GLU A 57 -0.07 -16.03 -3.42
CA GLU A 57 0.13 -16.82 -4.64
C GLU A 57 0.30 -15.92 -5.87
N THR A 58 -0.33 -14.74 -5.84
CA THR A 58 -0.35 -13.78 -6.95
C THR A 58 0.57 -12.59 -6.70
N VAL A 59 0.72 -12.16 -5.44
CA VAL A 59 1.52 -10.99 -5.04
C VAL A 59 2.75 -11.44 -4.26
N LYS A 60 3.94 -11.33 -4.87
CA LYS A 60 5.22 -11.70 -4.25
C LYS A 60 5.97 -10.47 -3.75
N GLY A 61 5.62 -10.01 -2.56
CA GLY A 61 6.24 -8.86 -1.91
C GLY A 61 5.22 -8.08 -1.10
N TRP A 62 5.64 -6.91 -0.60
CA TRP A 62 4.73 -6.04 0.13
C TRP A 62 3.54 -5.64 -0.73
#